data_AF-T0KGF4-F1
#
_entry.id   AF-T0KGF4-F1
#
_cell.length_a   1.000
_cell.length_b   1.000
_cell.length_c   1.000
_cell.angle_alpha   90.00
_cell.angle_beta   90.00
_cell.angle_gamma   90.00
#
_symmetry.space_group_name_H-M   'P 1'
#
loop_
_entity.id
_entity.type
_entity.pdbx_description
1 polymer ?
#
loop_
_entity_poly.entity_id
_entity_poly.type
_entity_poly.pdbx_seq_one_letter_code
_entity_poly.pdbx_strand_id
1 'polypeptide(L)'
;MAESTIVISLLGPDIKNTKIDPSLFADIYRSSVFPSMRKHGVKRIFAMGTLSIKRPEDHWTMFQTMVTVFMWLFASPIYNNMLNLAKLFETEAEGLDWTVFRIAQIPGESAAESWDKDRQEKLFIGWIGESGWTSSMKRGALAKWLVDAAEGKADEWKGKMPALSSSVAK
;
A
#
# COMPACT_ATOMS: atom_id res chain seq x y z
N MET A 1 -14.21 14.38 -20.63
CA MET A 1 -13.90 14.19 -19.19
C MET A 1 -13.68 12.70 -18.95
N ALA A 2 -12.84 12.29 -18.01
CA ALA A 2 -12.69 10.86 -17.71
C ALA A 2 -13.94 10.33 -16.99
N GLU A 3 -14.28 9.08 -17.27
CA GLU A 3 -15.36 8.36 -16.58
C GLU A 3 -14.93 7.88 -15.19
N SER A 4 -13.63 7.69 -14.98
CA SER A 4 -13.04 7.32 -13.70
C SER A 4 -12.75 8.56 -12.84
N THR A 5 -13.05 8.47 -11.55
CA THR A 5 -12.80 9.53 -10.55
C THR A 5 -11.63 9.21 -9.61
N ILE A 6 -11.20 7.94 -9.56
CA ILE A 6 -10.20 7.43 -8.61
C ILE A 6 -9.31 6.39 -9.30
N VAL A 7 -8.04 6.34 -8.92
CA VAL A 7 -7.10 5.27 -9.28
C VAL A 7 -6.83 4.37 -8.07
N ILE A 8 -6.99 3.07 -8.23
CA ILE A 8 -6.56 2.05 -7.26
C ILE A 8 -5.44 1.24 -7.92
N SER A 9 -4.25 1.27 -7.33
CA SER A 9 -3.07 0.62 -7.87
C SER A 9 -2.53 -0.43 -6.90
N LEU A 10 -2.54 -1.68 -7.35
CA LEU A 10 -1.92 -2.83 -6.69
C LEU A 10 -0.56 -3.19 -7.32
N LEU A 11 0.08 -2.23 -7.99
CA LEU A 11 1.43 -2.39 -8.50
C LEU A 11 2.39 -2.61 -7.34
N GLY A 12 3.06 -3.75 -7.33
CA GLY A 12 4.08 -4.06 -6.35
C GLY A 12 4.95 -5.24 -6.77
N PRO A 13 6.07 -5.42 -6.08
CA PRO A 13 7.07 -6.41 -6.46
C PRO A 13 6.59 -7.83 -6.16
N ASP A 14 6.83 -8.73 -7.10
CA ASP A 14 6.89 -10.15 -6.76
C ASP A 14 8.21 -10.42 -6.04
N ILE A 15 8.14 -10.98 -4.83
CA ILE A 15 9.31 -11.34 -4.01
C ILE A 15 10.24 -12.31 -4.75
N LYS A 16 9.71 -13.09 -5.70
CA LYS A 16 10.49 -14.00 -6.54
C LYS A 16 11.31 -13.27 -7.62
N ASN A 17 10.96 -12.05 -7.98
CA ASN A 17 11.64 -11.27 -9.01
C ASN A 17 12.74 -10.37 -8.41
N THR A 18 13.88 -10.98 -8.09
CA THR A 18 15.03 -10.30 -7.49
C THR A 18 15.84 -9.43 -8.46
N LYS A 19 15.53 -9.47 -9.76
CA LYS A 19 16.22 -8.70 -10.82
C LYS A 19 15.41 -7.50 -11.33
N ILE A 20 14.49 -7.01 -10.50
CA ILE A 20 13.70 -5.81 -10.82
C ILE A 20 14.59 -4.56 -10.82
N ASP A 21 14.33 -3.65 -11.75
CA ASP A 21 14.91 -2.30 -11.70
C ASP A 21 14.44 -1.60 -10.41
N PRO A 22 15.34 -1.07 -9.56
CA PRO A 22 14.98 -0.33 -8.35
C PRO A 22 14.09 0.90 -8.59
N SER A 23 13.91 1.42 -9.80
CA SER A 23 12.99 2.52 -10.07
C SER A 23 11.69 2.11 -10.74
N LEU A 24 11.50 0.83 -11.11
CA LEU A 24 10.41 0.39 -11.98
C LEU A 24 9.03 0.96 -11.61
N PHE A 25 8.58 0.79 -10.36
CA PHE A 25 7.25 1.25 -9.97
C PHE A 25 7.19 2.78 -9.88
N ALA A 26 8.23 3.42 -9.38
CA ALA A 26 8.31 4.88 -9.35
C ALA A 26 8.24 5.47 -10.77
N ASP A 27 8.92 4.87 -11.74
CA ASP A 27 8.90 5.32 -13.13
C ASP A 27 7.55 5.11 -13.79
N ILE A 28 6.83 4.02 -13.48
CA ILE A 28 5.44 3.84 -13.95
C ILE A 28 4.54 4.97 -13.45
N TYR A 29 4.62 5.32 -12.15
CA TYR A 29 3.81 6.41 -11.60
C TYR A 29 4.20 7.77 -12.21
N ARG A 30 5.49 8.06 -12.30
CA ARG A 30 6.04 9.32 -12.84
C ARG A 30 5.69 9.52 -14.31
N SER A 31 5.93 8.50 -15.13
CA SER A 31 5.82 8.60 -16.59
C SER A 31 4.40 8.43 -17.10
N SER A 32 3.57 7.64 -16.41
CA SER A 32 2.29 7.19 -16.95
C SER A 32 1.11 7.57 -16.06
N VAL A 33 1.13 7.18 -14.78
CA VAL A 33 -0.05 7.33 -13.91
C VAL A 33 -0.32 8.79 -13.56
N PHE A 34 0.64 9.52 -12.99
CA PHE A 34 0.44 10.91 -12.58
C PHE A 34 0.11 11.84 -13.76
N PRO A 35 0.82 11.76 -14.92
CA PRO A 35 0.46 12.57 -16.08
C PRO A 35 -0.96 12.27 -16.59
N SER A 36 -1.36 11.00 -16.63
CA SER A 36 -2.71 10.60 -17.05
C SER A 36 -3.77 11.12 -16.09
N MET A 37 -3.56 10.96 -14.79
CA MET A 37 -4.45 11.50 -13.76
C MET A 37 -4.65 13.00 -13.91
N ARG A 38 -3.57 13.76 -14.03
CA ARG A 38 -3.60 15.23 -14.21
C ARG A 38 -4.31 15.63 -15.50
N LYS A 39 -3.98 14.98 -16.63
CA LYS A 39 -4.61 15.23 -17.94
C LYS A 39 -6.13 15.01 -17.89
N HIS A 40 -6.58 14.05 -17.10
CA HIS A 40 -7.98 13.64 -17.03
C HIS A 40 -8.75 14.24 -15.84
N GLY A 41 -8.10 15.06 -15.00
CA GLY A 41 -8.71 15.67 -13.83
C GLY A 41 -8.97 14.71 -12.66
N VAL A 42 -8.35 13.52 -12.68
CA VAL A 42 -8.44 12.54 -11.60
C VAL A 42 -7.43 12.91 -10.51
N LYS A 43 -7.89 13.12 -9.27
CA LYS A 43 -7.02 13.55 -8.16
C LYS A 43 -6.72 12.46 -7.15
N ARG A 44 -7.67 11.55 -6.87
CA ARG A 44 -7.53 10.54 -5.81
C ARG A 44 -6.78 9.31 -6.31
N ILE A 45 -5.77 8.89 -5.57
CA ILE A 45 -5.06 7.62 -5.81
C ILE A 45 -4.78 6.86 -4.52
N PHE A 46 -5.05 5.56 -4.55
CA PHE A 46 -4.58 4.59 -3.56
C PHE A 46 -3.52 3.70 -4.20
N ALA A 47 -2.31 3.73 -3.68
CA ALA A 47 -1.19 2.94 -4.17
C ALA A 47 -0.72 1.96 -3.10
N MET A 48 -0.39 0.74 -3.53
CA MET A 48 0.16 -0.27 -2.63
C MET A 48 1.62 0.03 -2.29
N GLY A 49 1.93 -0.02 -0.99
CA GLY A 49 3.28 -0.05 -0.45
C GLY A 49 3.48 -1.28 0.44
N THR A 50 4.67 -1.42 1.01
CA THR A 50 5.02 -2.52 1.90
C THR A 50 5.57 -2.03 3.24
N LEU A 51 5.70 -2.94 4.22
CA LEU A 51 6.32 -2.64 5.51
C LEU A 51 7.78 -2.16 5.43
N SER A 52 8.43 -2.32 4.27
CA SER A 52 9.77 -1.79 4.02
C SER A 52 9.82 -0.26 4.10
N ILE A 53 8.71 0.41 3.80
CA ILE A 53 8.57 1.85 3.94
C ILE A 53 8.33 2.17 5.42
N LYS A 54 9.34 2.76 6.07
CA LYS A 54 9.24 3.23 7.46
C LYS A 54 8.71 4.67 7.50
N ARG A 55 7.88 4.96 8.49
CA ARG A 55 7.36 6.30 8.77
C ARG A 55 7.81 6.78 10.16
N PRO A 56 8.04 8.09 10.37
CA PRO A 56 8.37 8.63 11.69
C PRO A 56 7.35 8.31 12.78
N GLU A 57 6.08 8.15 12.38
CA GLU A 57 4.96 7.81 13.26
C GLU A 57 4.90 6.32 13.62
N ASP A 58 5.67 5.45 12.94
CA ASP A 58 5.71 4.02 13.26
C ASP A 58 6.38 3.80 14.63
N HIS A 59 5.88 2.81 15.35
CA HIS A 59 6.50 2.30 16.56
C HIS A 59 7.45 1.15 16.24
N TRP A 60 8.48 1.00 17.07
CA TRP A 60 9.42 -0.09 16.90
C TRP A 60 8.72 -1.45 17.03
N THR A 61 8.94 -2.32 16.05
CA THR A 61 8.55 -3.73 16.13
C THR A 61 9.72 -4.62 15.72
N MET A 62 9.87 -5.74 16.43
CA MET A 62 10.87 -6.75 16.06
C MET A 62 10.62 -7.29 14.65
N PHE A 63 9.35 -7.52 14.29
CA PHE A 63 8.96 -8.06 12.98
C PHE A 63 9.35 -7.13 11.81
N GLN A 64 8.96 -5.85 11.85
CA GLN A 64 9.33 -4.90 10.80
C GLN A 64 10.85 -4.73 10.71
N THR A 65 11.55 -4.74 11.85
CA THR A 65 13.02 -4.67 11.89
C THR A 65 13.64 -5.89 11.20
N MET A 66 13.21 -7.11 11.53
CA MET A 66 13.69 -8.33 10.86
C MET A 66 13.41 -8.31 9.35
N VAL A 67 12.19 -7.98 8.94
CA VAL A 67 11.80 -7.95 7.52
C VAL A 67 12.61 -6.90 6.75
N THR A 68 12.77 -5.69 7.31
CA THR A 68 13.53 -4.62 6.63
C THR A 68 15.01 -4.97 6.49
N VAL A 69 15.63 -5.55 7.53
CA VAL A 69 17.02 -6.02 7.46
C VAL A 69 17.17 -7.16 6.45
N PHE A 70 16.28 -8.14 6.46
CA PHE A 70 16.30 -9.25 5.50
C PHE A 70 16.16 -8.75 4.06
N MET A 71 15.19 -7.87 3.79
CA MET A 71 14.98 -7.32 2.45
C MET A 71 16.17 -6.49 1.98
N TRP A 72 16.77 -5.70 2.87
CA TRP A 72 17.97 -4.93 2.53
C TRP A 72 19.17 -5.83 2.17
N LEU A 73 19.37 -6.93 2.91
CA LEU A 73 20.49 -7.86 2.68
C LEU A 73 20.30 -8.77 1.46
N PHE A 74 19.09 -9.31 1.26
CA PHE A 74 18.84 -10.40 0.29
C PHE A 74 17.99 -9.99 -0.91
N ALA A 75 17.31 -8.85 -0.84
CA ALA A 75 16.39 -8.37 -1.88
C ALA A 75 16.50 -6.85 -2.08
N SER A 76 17.73 -6.33 -2.04
CA SER A 76 18.03 -4.89 -2.10
C SER A 76 17.32 -4.15 -3.25
N PRO A 77 17.22 -4.70 -4.49
CA PRO A 77 16.48 -4.03 -5.57
C PRO A 77 15.00 -3.84 -5.25
N ILE A 78 14.34 -4.85 -4.67
CA ILE A 78 12.93 -4.79 -4.26
C ILE A 78 12.74 -3.79 -3.13
N TYR A 79 13.65 -3.82 -2.14
CA TYR A 79 13.65 -2.89 -1.02
C TYR A 79 13.75 -1.44 -1.51
N ASN A 80 14.74 -1.15 -2.37
CA ASN A 80 14.95 0.18 -2.94
C ASN A 80 13.79 0.62 -3.82
N ASN A 81 13.12 -0.30 -4.52
CA ASN A 81 11.94 0.04 -5.32
C ASN A 81 10.78 0.58 -4.47
N MET A 82 10.52 -0.03 -3.31
CA MET A 82 9.51 0.48 -2.38
C MET A 82 9.90 1.82 -1.76
N LEU A 83 11.18 2.04 -1.45
CA LEU A 83 11.66 3.33 -0.96
C LEU A 83 11.58 4.44 -2.03
N ASN A 84 11.94 4.12 -3.28
CA ASN A 84 11.86 5.05 -4.40
C ASN A 84 10.42 5.40 -4.74
N LEU A 85 9.50 4.43 -4.65
CA LEU A 85 8.06 4.66 -4.76
C LEU A 85 7.59 5.62 -3.66
N ALA A 86 7.92 5.36 -2.39
CA ALA A 86 7.53 6.23 -1.30
C ALA A 86 8.05 7.66 -1.49
N LYS A 87 9.34 7.81 -1.83
CA LYS A 87 9.96 9.10 -2.13
C LYS A 87 9.24 9.84 -3.25
N LEU A 88 8.91 9.15 -4.36
CA LEU A 88 8.20 9.74 -5.48
C LEU A 88 6.84 10.32 -5.04
N PHE A 89 6.07 9.58 -4.25
CA PHE A 89 4.77 10.07 -3.77
C PHE A 89 4.92 11.31 -2.88
N GLU A 90 5.99 11.39 -2.09
CA GLU A 90 6.25 12.57 -1.26
C GLU A 90 6.73 13.78 -2.07
N THR A 91 7.50 13.57 -3.14
CA THR A 91 8.17 14.68 -3.85
C THR A 91 7.51 15.11 -5.16
N GLU A 92 6.79 14.21 -5.83
CA GLU A 92 6.32 14.43 -7.21
C GLU A 92 4.80 14.23 -7.38
N ALA A 93 4.07 13.79 -6.36
CA ALA A 93 2.61 13.64 -6.40
C ALA A 93 1.86 14.93 -6.02
N GLU A 94 2.49 16.09 -6.17
CA GLU A 94 1.84 17.39 -5.92
C GLU A 94 0.54 17.52 -6.74
N GLY A 95 -0.49 18.05 -6.08
CA GLY A 95 -1.83 18.21 -6.65
C GLY A 95 -2.68 16.92 -6.70
N LEU A 96 -2.14 15.79 -6.25
CA LEU A 96 -2.88 14.53 -6.11
C LEU A 96 -3.21 14.23 -4.66
N ASP A 97 -4.44 13.74 -4.43
CA ASP A 97 -4.91 13.25 -3.14
C ASP A 97 -4.46 11.80 -2.97
N TRP A 98 -3.18 11.57 -2.69
CA TRP A 98 -2.61 10.23 -2.65
C TRP A 98 -2.68 9.57 -1.28
N THR A 99 -2.73 8.24 -1.26
CA THR A 99 -2.52 7.41 -0.07
C THR A 99 -1.70 6.19 -0.47
N VAL A 100 -0.56 5.95 0.19
CA VAL A 100 0.24 4.74 -0.03
C VAL A 100 0.00 3.75 1.11
N PHE A 101 -0.92 2.81 0.93
CA PHE A 101 -1.26 1.85 1.99
C PHE A 101 -0.21 0.73 2.07
N ARG A 102 0.35 0.52 3.26
CA ARG A 102 1.41 -0.45 3.51
C ARG A 102 0.83 -1.77 4.00
N ILE A 103 1.11 -2.84 3.30
CA ILE A 103 0.71 -4.21 3.67
C ILE A 103 1.93 -5.10 3.91
N ALA A 104 1.72 -6.20 4.62
CA ALA A 104 2.65 -7.33 4.66
C ALA A 104 2.06 -8.53 3.93
N GLN A 105 1.60 -9.54 4.67
CA GLN A 105 1.08 -10.75 4.07
C GLN A 105 -0.38 -10.55 3.70
N ILE A 106 -0.74 -10.90 2.46
CA ILE A 106 -2.12 -10.89 1.99
C ILE A 106 -2.60 -12.28 1.54
N PRO A 107 -2.75 -13.24 2.48
CA PRO A 107 -3.33 -14.55 2.17
C PRO A 107 -4.80 -14.43 1.77
N GLY A 108 -5.33 -15.46 1.11
CA GLY A 108 -6.72 -15.53 0.70
C GLY A 108 -6.87 -16.22 -0.65
N GLU A 109 -7.98 -16.94 -0.80
CA GLU A 109 -8.32 -17.69 -2.00
C GLU A 109 -9.28 -16.91 -2.90
N SER A 110 -9.53 -17.42 -4.10
CA SER A 110 -10.44 -16.80 -5.09
C SER A 110 -11.88 -17.33 -5.04
N ALA A 111 -12.15 -18.36 -4.23
CA ALA A 111 -13.49 -18.92 -4.10
C ALA A 111 -14.45 -17.92 -3.42
N ALA A 112 -15.71 -17.89 -3.86
CA ALA A 112 -16.71 -16.94 -3.40
C ALA A 112 -16.93 -17.03 -1.88
N GLU A 113 -16.97 -18.25 -1.34
CA GLU A 113 -17.14 -18.51 0.09
C GLU A 113 -15.94 -18.00 0.91
N SER A 114 -14.72 -18.17 0.39
CA SER A 114 -13.51 -17.62 1.02
C SER A 114 -13.56 -16.10 1.02
N TRP A 115 -13.95 -15.49 -0.09
CA TRP A 115 -14.05 -14.04 -0.22
C TRP A 115 -15.09 -13.44 0.72
N ASP A 116 -16.27 -14.09 0.82
CA ASP A 116 -17.36 -13.67 1.70
C ASP A 116 -16.99 -13.72 3.17
N LYS A 117 -16.18 -14.70 3.57
CA LYS A 117 -15.63 -14.78 4.92
C LYS A 117 -14.54 -13.74 5.15
N ASP A 118 -13.57 -13.67 4.26
CA ASP A 118 -12.38 -12.82 4.39
C ASP A 118 -12.76 -11.34 4.49
N ARG A 119 -13.78 -10.88 3.77
CA ARG A 119 -14.22 -9.47 3.79
C ARG A 119 -14.87 -9.03 5.11
N GLN A 120 -15.18 -9.95 6.02
CA GLN A 120 -15.77 -9.63 7.33
C GLN A 120 -14.71 -9.39 8.42
N GLU A 121 -13.43 -9.54 8.11
CA GLU A 121 -12.38 -9.31 9.09
C GLU A 121 -12.37 -7.86 9.59
N LYS A 122 -12.14 -7.70 10.89
CA LYS A 122 -11.88 -6.39 11.48
C LYS A 122 -10.50 -5.92 11.02
N LEU A 123 -10.45 -4.70 10.51
CA LEU A 123 -9.21 -4.12 9.99
C LEU A 123 -8.60 -3.15 10.99
N PHE A 124 -7.28 -3.14 11.00
CA PHE A 124 -6.46 -2.08 11.57
C PHE A 124 -5.99 -1.17 10.45
N ILE A 125 -6.13 0.14 10.65
CA ILE A 125 -5.64 1.19 9.76
C ILE A 125 -4.92 2.21 10.65
N GLY A 126 -3.61 2.34 10.52
CA GLY A 126 -2.83 3.16 11.43
C GLY A 126 -1.34 3.08 11.19
N TRP A 127 -0.55 3.39 12.21
CA TRP A 127 0.91 3.30 12.13
C TRP A 127 1.40 1.91 12.54
N ILE A 128 2.51 1.46 11.96
CA ILE A 128 3.05 0.13 12.26
C ILE A 128 3.43 0.07 13.75
N GLY A 129 3.03 -0.99 14.44
CA GLY A 129 3.36 -1.19 15.86
C GLY A 129 2.45 -0.47 16.84
N GLU A 130 1.40 0.23 16.39
CA GLU A 130 0.31 0.64 17.27
C GLU A 130 -0.50 -0.56 17.76
N SER A 131 -1.23 -0.37 18.86
CA SER A 131 -2.08 -1.41 19.45
C SER A 131 -3.12 -1.89 18.44
N GLY A 132 -3.16 -3.20 18.20
CA GLY A 132 -4.08 -3.83 17.25
C GLY A 132 -3.49 -4.07 15.85
N TRP A 133 -2.30 -3.55 15.55
CA TRP A 133 -1.59 -3.85 14.30
C TRP A 133 -1.10 -5.31 14.26
N THR A 134 -1.20 -5.96 13.09
CA THR A 134 -0.64 -7.30 12.84
C THR A 134 0.14 -7.36 11.53
N SER A 135 0.82 -8.49 11.27
CA SER A 135 1.68 -8.68 10.08
C SER A 135 0.95 -9.28 8.86
N SER A 136 -0.38 -9.38 8.88
CA SER A 136 -1.16 -10.04 7.83
C SER A 136 -2.55 -9.42 7.68
N MET A 137 -3.18 -9.58 6.50
CA MET A 137 -4.55 -9.18 6.19
C MET A 137 -5.12 -10.12 5.12
N LYS A 138 -6.41 -10.47 5.14
CA LYS A 138 -6.99 -11.22 4.02
C LYS A 138 -7.20 -10.36 2.77
N ARG A 139 -7.02 -10.96 1.58
CA ARG A 139 -7.29 -10.30 0.28
C ARG A 139 -8.72 -9.78 0.16
N GLY A 140 -9.70 -10.54 0.64
CA GLY A 140 -11.11 -10.11 0.64
C GLY A 140 -11.34 -8.86 1.49
N ALA A 141 -10.67 -8.77 2.65
CA ALA A 141 -10.74 -7.61 3.53
C ALA A 141 -10.07 -6.37 2.91
N LEU A 142 -8.89 -6.54 2.29
CA LEU A 142 -8.22 -5.48 1.53
C LEU A 142 -9.11 -4.96 0.40
N ALA A 143 -9.72 -5.86 -0.38
CA ALA A 143 -10.60 -5.48 -1.48
C ALA A 143 -11.80 -4.67 -0.99
N LYS A 144 -12.44 -5.11 0.11
CA LYS A 144 -13.52 -4.35 0.75
C LYS A 144 -13.06 -2.96 1.18
N TRP A 145 -11.91 -2.86 1.86
CA TRP A 145 -11.38 -1.58 2.31
C TRP A 145 -11.10 -0.63 1.14
N LEU A 146 -10.57 -1.13 0.03
CA LEU A 146 -10.30 -0.32 -1.16
C LEU A 146 -11.59 0.24 -1.79
N VAL A 147 -12.68 -0.53 -1.77
CA VAL A 147 -14.00 -0.04 -2.21
C VAL A 147 -14.52 1.03 -1.24
N ASP A 148 -14.49 0.76 0.06
CA ASP A 148 -14.88 1.73 1.10
C ASP A 148 -14.06 3.03 0.99
N ALA A 149 -12.75 2.92 0.73
CA ALA A 149 -11.84 4.02 0.55
C ALA A 149 -12.16 4.83 -0.73
N ALA A 150 -12.53 4.16 -1.82
CA ALA A 150 -13.00 4.81 -3.04
C ALA A 150 -14.33 5.57 -2.83
N GLU A 151 -15.15 5.13 -1.88
CA GLU A 151 -16.36 5.84 -1.45
C GLU A 151 -16.08 6.98 -0.45
N GLY A 152 -14.82 7.31 -0.20
CA GLY A 152 -14.41 8.44 0.67
C GLY A 152 -14.23 8.08 2.15
N LYS A 153 -14.32 6.81 2.54
CA LYS A 153 -14.19 6.36 3.95
C LYS A 153 -12.74 6.21 4.43
N ALA A 154 -11.79 6.83 3.73
CA ALA A 154 -10.36 6.79 4.05
C ALA A 154 -9.64 8.12 3.72
N ASP A 155 -10.39 9.22 3.70
CA ASP A 155 -9.87 10.55 3.31
C ASP A 155 -8.91 11.16 4.33
N GLU A 156 -8.95 10.71 5.58
CA GLU A 156 -8.01 11.08 6.64
C GLU A 156 -6.56 10.64 6.36
N TRP A 157 -6.38 9.74 5.39
CA TRP A 157 -5.09 9.21 4.93
C TRP A 157 -4.56 9.88 3.65
N LYS A 158 -5.20 10.95 3.18
CA LYS A 158 -4.63 11.78 2.10
C LYS A 158 -3.26 12.33 2.52
N GLY A 159 -2.27 12.18 1.64
CA GLY A 159 -0.88 12.55 1.88
C GLY A 159 -0.13 11.65 2.86
N LYS A 160 -0.66 10.46 3.18
CA LYS A 160 -0.10 9.57 4.22
C LYS A 160 0.12 8.15 3.72
N MET A 161 0.88 7.39 4.52
CA MET A 161 1.20 6.00 4.26
C MET A 161 0.77 5.09 5.42
N PRO A 162 -0.54 4.87 5.68
CA PRO A 162 -0.99 3.99 6.76
C PRO A 162 -0.59 2.55 6.50
N ALA A 163 -0.45 1.76 7.56
CA ALA A 163 -0.46 0.30 7.48
C ALA A 163 -1.88 -0.23 7.50
N LEU A 164 -2.12 -1.28 6.71
CA LEU A 164 -3.34 -2.07 6.72
C LEU A 164 -3.01 -3.49 7.20
N SER A 165 -3.74 -3.97 8.19
CA SER A 165 -3.63 -5.35 8.68
C SER A 165 -4.98 -5.85 9.23
N SER A 166 -5.14 -7.15 9.44
CA SER A 166 -6.18 -7.67 10.32
C SER A 166 -5.94 -7.14 11.74
N SER A 167 -7.00 -6.82 12.46
CA SER A 167 -6.89 -6.32 13.82
C SER A 167 -7.08 -7.45 14.83
N VAL A 168 -6.16 -7.55 15.79
CA VAL A 168 -6.43 -8.21 17.06
C VAL A 168 -7.09 -7.17 17.97
N ALA A 169 -8.42 -7.12 17.97
CA ALA A 169 -9.13 -6.27 18.91
C ALA A 169 -8.69 -6.60 20.35
N LYS A 170 -8.52 -5.59 21.20
CA LYS A 170 -8.58 -5.78 22.65
C LYS A 170 -10.04 -5.91 23.08
#